data_AF-A0ABF7QTL6-F1
#
_entry.id   AF-A0ABF7QTL6-F1
#
_cell.length_a   1.000
_cell.length_b   1.000
_cell.length_c   1.000
_cell.angle_alpha   90.00
_cell.angle_beta   90.00
_cell.angle_gamma   90.00
#
_symmetry.space_group_name_H-M   'P 1'
#
loop_
_entity.id
_entity.type
_entity.pdbx_description
1 polymer ?
#
loop_
_entity_poly.entity_id
_entity_poly.type
_entity_poly.pdbx_seq_one_letter_code
_entity_poly.pdbx_strand_id
1 'polypeptide(L)'
;MERTSSTISRNDYDGLPSGGREFDRLAYERRTSHLVNVDHIASMLESVAQGCDVAICTSFALYDIQEKALDASASRLSEDERERLIRHMKRAAPTVISLVKTFNPAAETRFVTSCTVAASTLIALWAEDDDPRKIHGKEMCRDINERVRWLRSVCHSISLQTSITKRAHSRRERVISNIKTKVGVDR
;
A
#
# COMPACT_ATOMS: atom_id res chain seq x y z
N MET A 1 -62.85 -16.01 4.50
CA MET A 1 -62.48 -15.16 3.36
C MET A 1 -62.70 -13.73 3.80
N GLU A 2 -61.64 -12.99 4.10
CA GLU A 2 -61.65 -11.53 4.17
C GLU A 2 -60.20 -11.07 3.97
N ARG A 3 -59.91 -10.63 2.75
CA ARG A 3 -58.64 -9.99 2.38
C ARG A 3 -58.79 -8.51 2.69
N THR A 4 -58.15 -8.03 3.74
CA THR A 4 -57.92 -6.60 3.92
C THR A 4 -56.63 -6.24 3.20
N SER A 5 -56.78 -5.80 1.95
CA SER A 5 -55.73 -5.14 1.18
C SER A 5 -55.37 -3.83 1.85
N SER A 6 -54.23 -3.81 2.55
CA SER A 6 -53.57 -2.58 2.98
C SER A 6 -52.78 -2.01 1.80
N THR A 7 -53.34 -0.99 1.17
CA THR A 7 -52.73 -0.21 0.11
C THR A 7 -51.63 0.67 0.72
N ILE A 8 -50.38 0.24 0.65
CA ILE A 8 -49.24 1.07 1.06
C ILE A 8 -49.10 2.21 0.03
N SER A 9 -49.35 3.43 0.51
CA SER A 9 -49.11 4.69 -0.22
C SER A 9 -47.66 4.75 -0.70
N ARG A 10 -47.48 4.94 -2.00
CA ARG A 10 -46.19 4.79 -2.72
C ARG A 10 -45.31 6.05 -2.65
N ASN A 11 -45.49 6.91 -1.65
CA ASN A 11 -44.91 8.26 -1.64
C ASN A 11 -44.10 8.66 -0.39
N ASP A 12 -43.88 7.76 0.58
CA ASP A 12 -43.06 8.05 1.77
C ASP A 12 -41.94 7.00 1.92
N TYR A 13 -41.11 6.84 0.88
CA TYR A 13 -39.85 6.10 1.00
C TYR A 13 -38.69 7.09 0.84
N ASP A 14 -38.18 7.54 1.98
CA ASP A 14 -37.06 8.45 2.21
C ASP A 14 -35.68 7.79 1.97
N GLY A 15 -35.64 6.61 1.35
CA GLY A 15 -34.41 5.91 1.01
C GLY A 15 -33.75 5.17 2.19
N LEU A 16 -34.40 5.14 3.36
CA LEU A 16 -33.90 4.44 4.53
C LEU A 16 -34.29 2.95 4.50
N PRO A 17 -33.36 2.03 4.82
CA PRO A 17 -33.66 0.60 4.88
C PRO A 17 -34.82 0.32 5.83
N SER A 18 -35.77 -0.51 5.37
CA SER A 18 -36.93 -0.93 6.15
C SER A 18 -36.49 -1.79 7.34
N GLY A 19 -36.28 -1.16 8.50
CA GLY A 19 -36.03 -1.86 9.76
C GLY A 19 -35.01 -1.18 10.63
N GLY A 20 -35.42 -0.08 11.29
CA GLY A 20 -35.04 0.33 12.66
C GLY A 20 -33.59 0.29 13.15
N ARG A 21 -32.60 -0.02 12.32
CA ARG A 21 -31.19 0.14 12.65
C ARG A 21 -30.82 1.55 12.27
N GLU A 22 -30.51 2.37 13.27
CA GLU A 22 -29.88 3.67 13.05
C GLU A 22 -28.70 3.47 12.10
N PHE A 23 -28.72 4.20 10.98
CA PHE A 23 -27.61 4.22 10.05
C PHE A 23 -26.41 4.85 10.74
N ASP A 24 -25.45 4.04 11.19
CA ASP A 24 -24.18 4.54 11.72
C ASP A 24 -23.30 5.01 10.55
N ARG A 25 -23.45 6.30 10.24
CA ARG A 25 -22.66 7.00 9.23
C ARG A 25 -21.15 6.87 9.47
N LEU A 26 -20.69 6.89 10.71
CA LEU A 26 -19.27 6.80 11.05
C LEU A 26 -18.73 5.38 10.81
N ALA A 27 -19.51 4.33 11.09
CA ALA A 27 -19.15 2.97 10.71
C ALA A 27 -19.09 2.79 9.19
N TYR A 28 -20.02 3.40 8.44
CA TYR A 28 -20.02 3.36 6.98
C TYR A 28 -18.78 4.07 6.39
N GLU A 29 -18.48 5.29 6.84
CA GLU A 29 -17.31 6.07 6.40
C GLU A 29 -15.99 5.36 6.74
N ARG A 30 -15.87 4.74 7.93
CA ARG A 30 -14.70 3.92 8.29
C ARG A 30 -14.54 2.72 7.37
N ARG A 31 -15.63 2.00 7.07
CA ARG A 31 -15.58 0.84 6.17
C ARG A 31 -15.19 1.23 4.75
N THR A 32 -15.75 2.32 4.22
CA THR A 32 -15.38 2.81 2.88
C THR A 32 -13.93 3.27 2.82
N SER A 33 -13.46 4.00 3.84
CA SER A 33 -12.04 4.39 3.97
C SER A 33 -11.11 3.17 4.03
N HIS A 34 -11.47 2.14 4.81
CA HIS A 34 -10.72 0.87 4.87
C HIS A 34 -10.59 0.22 3.50
N LEU A 35 -11.70 0.03 2.79
CA LEU A 35 -11.72 -0.59 1.47
C LEU A 35 -10.85 0.18 0.47
N VAL A 36 -10.96 1.51 0.45
CA VAL A 36 -10.13 2.38 -0.39
C VAL A 36 -8.64 2.19 -0.09
N ASN A 37 -8.27 2.07 1.18
CA ASN A 37 -6.87 1.82 1.56
C ASN A 37 -6.38 0.43 1.10
N VAL A 38 -7.18 -0.62 1.28
CA VAL A 38 -6.79 -1.98 0.84
C VAL A 38 -6.65 -2.03 -0.68
N ASP A 39 -7.58 -1.44 -1.43
CA ASP A 39 -7.51 -1.36 -2.89
C ASP A 39 -6.33 -0.51 -3.37
N HIS A 40 -6.01 0.58 -2.67
CA HIS A 40 -4.84 1.39 -2.95
C HIS A 40 -3.54 0.61 -2.79
N ILE A 41 -3.38 -0.11 -1.66
CA ILE A 41 -2.21 -0.96 -1.41
C ILE A 41 -2.11 -2.05 -2.49
N ALA A 42 -3.21 -2.72 -2.81
CA ALA A 42 -3.25 -3.76 -3.85
C ALA A 42 -2.82 -3.20 -5.21
N SER A 43 -3.32 -2.01 -5.59
CA SER A 43 -2.94 -1.34 -6.84
C SER A 43 -1.45 -0.99 -6.86
N MET A 44 -0.88 -0.51 -5.76
CA MET A 44 0.56 -0.22 -5.70
C MET A 44 1.40 -1.48 -5.85
N LEU A 45 1.04 -2.56 -5.15
CA LEU A 45 1.76 -3.83 -5.26
C LEU A 45 1.62 -4.45 -6.66
N GLU A 46 0.48 -4.28 -7.33
CA GLU A 46 0.30 -4.68 -8.72
C GLU A 46 1.22 -3.87 -9.66
N SER A 47 1.29 -2.55 -9.51
CA SER A 47 2.23 -1.71 -10.27
C SER A 47 3.68 -2.15 -10.08
N VAL A 48 4.06 -2.50 -8.84
CA VAL A 48 5.39 -3.05 -8.54
C VAL A 48 5.63 -4.37 -9.27
N ALA A 49 4.65 -5.28 -9.27
CA ALA A 49 4.75 -6.55 -9.99
C ALA A 49 4.94 -6.35 -11.50
N GLN A 50 4.37 -5.29 -12.06
CA GLN A 50 4.53 -4.90 -13.47
C GLN A 50 5.83 -4.14 -13.77
N GLY A 51 6.64 -3.82 -12.75
CA GLY A 51 7.87 -3.06 -12.92
C GLY A 51 7.67 -1.54 -12.98
N CYS A 52 6.47 -1.05 -12.70
CA CYS A 52 6.13 0.37 -12.73
C CYS A 52 6.41 1.02 -11.38
N ASP A 53 7.17 2.12 -11.40
CA ASP A 53 7.49 2.95 -10.22
C ASP A 53 7.87 2.15 -8.96
N VAL A 54 8.59 1.03 -9.16
CA VAL A 54 8.86 -0.03 -8.18
C VAL A 54 9.28 0.55 -6.82
N ALA A 55 10.23 1.48 -6.81
CA ALA A 55 10.76 2.09 -5.60
C ALA A 55 9.70 2.92 -4.83
N ILE A 56 8.90 3.71 -5.56
CA ILE A 56 7.87 4.58 -5.00
C ILE A 56 6.73 3.73 -4.47
N CYS A 57 6.12 2.91 -5.33
CA CYS A 57 4.96 2.10 -5.00
C CYS A 57 5.27 1.11 -3.86
N THR A 58 6.46 0.50 -3.83
CA THR A 58 6.86 -0.36 -2.70
C THR A 58 6.99 0.45 -1.42
N SER A 59 7.60 1.64 -1.46
CA SER A 59 7.80 2.46 -0.27
C SER A 59 6.47 2.89 0.36
N PHE A 60 5.52 3.35 -0.46
CA PHE A 60 4.19 3.75 0.00
C PHE A 60 3.35 2.56 0.45
N ALA A 61 3.30 1.46 -0.31
CA ALA A 61 2.55 0.27 0.11
C ALA A 61 3.05 -0.27 1.45
N LEU A 62 4.36 -0.34 1.67
CA LEU A 62 4.91 -0.77 2.95
C LEU A 62 4.66 0.23 4.08
N TYR A 63 4.59 1.54 3.78
CA TYR A 63 4.21 2.55 4.77
C TYR A 63 2.78 2.30 5.26
N ASP A 64 1.83 2.17 4.34
CA ASP A 64 0.42 1.98 4.67
C ASP A 64 0.20 0.67 5.43
N ILE A 65 0.83 -0.43 4.98
CA ILE A 65 0.78 -1.72 5.69
C ILE A 65 1.33 -1.57 7.11
N GLN A 66 2.47 -0.90 7.31
CA GLN A 66 3.03 -0.69 8.64
C GLN A 66 2.13 0.14 9.53
N GLU A 67 1.56 1.22 9.00
CA GLU A 67 0.65 2.09 9.74
C GLU A 67 -0.56 1.31 10.24
N LYS A 68 -1.21 0.52 9.37
CA LYS A 68 -2.45 -0.18 9.72
C LYS A 68 -2.22 -1.44 10.56
N ALA A 69 -1.15 -2.20 10.30
CA ALA A 69 -0.85 -3.42 11.06
C ALA A 69 -0.48 -3.13 12.53
N LEU A 70 0.08 -1.94 12.81
CA LEU A 70 0.52 -1.56 14.15
C LEU A 70 -0.50 -0.69 14.89
N ASP A 71 -1.50 -0.18 14.18
CA ASP A 71 -2.58 0.61 14.76
C ASP A 71 -3.66 -0.32 15.34
N ALA A 72 -3.74 -0.33 16.67
CA ALA A 72 -4.75 -1.09 17.40
C ALA A 72 -6.18 -0.68 17.05
N SER A 73 -6.39 0.57 16.59
CA SER A 73 -7.69 1.13 16.21
C SER A 73 -8.04 0.94 14.73
N ALA A 74 -7.09 0.47 13.91
CA ALA A 74 -7.35 0.22 12.49
C ALA A 74 -8.35 -0.93 12.29
N SER A 75 -9.19 -0.81 11.26
CA SER A 75 -10.03 -1.91 10.83
C SER A 75 -9.17 -3.09 10.39
N ARG A 76 -9.52 -4.30 10.86
CA ARG A 76 -8.80 -5.53 10.51
C ARG A 76 -9.18 -5.97 9.11
N LEU A 77 -8.22 -6.60 8.44
CA LEU A 77 -8.47 -7.21 7.13
C LEU A 77 -9.38 -8.42 7.30
N SER A 78 -10.35 -8.55 6.40
CA SER A 78 -10.99 -9.85 6.17
C SER A 78 -9.98 -10.87 5.64
N GLU A 79 -10.33 -12.15 5.72
CA GLU A 79 -9.52 -13.24 5.19
C GLU A 79 -9.23 -13.08 3.69
N ASP A 80 -10.24 -12.71 2.90
CA ASP A 80 -10.10 -12.47 1.47
C ASP A 80 -9.16 -11.30 1.17
N GLU A 81 -9.27 -10.20 1.92
CA GLU A 81 -8.40 -9.04 1.77
C GLU A 81 -6.95 -9.38 2.14
N ARG A 82 -6.75 -10.10 3.25
CA ARG A 82 -5.43 -10.60 3.69
C ARG A 82 -4.78 -11.43 2.60
N GLU A 83 -5.48 -12.43 2.09
CA GLU A 83 -4.96 -13.31 1.04
C GLU A 83 -4.68 -12.58 -0.26
N ARG A 84 -5.56 -11.65 -0.66
CA ARG A 84 -5.37 -10.80 -1.83
C ARG A 84 -4.09 -9.99 -1.70
N LEU A 85 -3.90 -9.28 -0.59
CA LEU A 85 -2.70 -8.46 -0.36
C LEU A 85 -1.42 -9.31 -0.30
N ILE A 86 -1.44 -10.46 0.38
CA ILE A 86 -0.30 -11.39 0.41
C ILE A 86 0.04 -11.88 -1.00
N ARG A 87 -0.96 -12.18 -1.85
CA ARG A 87 -0.75 -12.59 -3.23
C ARG A 87 -0.09 -11.49 -4.06
N HIS A 88 -0.55 -10.24 -3.95
CA HIS A 88 0.07 -9.11 -4.63
C HIS A 88 1.51 -8.88 -4.13
N MET A 89 1.75 -8.97 -2.81
CA MET A 89 3.10 -8.83 -2.25
C MET A 89 4.05 -9.92 -2.77
N LYS A 90 3.58 -11.18 -2.85
CA LYS A 90 4.35 -12.29 -3.43
C LYS A 90 4.68 -12.06 -4.91
N ARG A 91 3.75 -11.51 -5.69
CA ARG A 91 3.97 -11.16 -7.11
C ARG A 91 4.94 -9.99 -7.28
N ALA A 92 4.89 -9.02 -6.37
CA ALA A 92 5.80 -7.86 -6.35
C ALA A 92 7.22 -8.22 -5.90
N ALA A 93 7.39 -9.22 -5.03
CA ALA A 93 8.65 -9.53 -4.36
C ALA A 93 9.86 -9.72 -5.30
N PRO A 94 9.79 -10.45 -6.42
CA PRO A 94 10.93 -10.60 -7.33
C PRO A 94 11.43 -9.26 -7.88
N THR A 95 10.51 -8.38 -8.27
CA THR A 95 10.84 -7.04 -8.79
C THR A 95 11.49 -6.18 -7.72
N VAL A 96 10.98 -6.23 -6.48
CA VAL A 96 11.56 -5.52 -5.33
C VAL A 96 12.99 -6.02 -5.03
N ILE A 97 13.18 -7.34 -4.99
CA ILE A 97 14.50 -7.94 -4.74
C ILE A 97 15.48 -7.53 -5.84
N SER A 98 15.07 -7.60 -7.10
CA SER A 98 15.89 -7.17 -8.24
C SER A 98 16.29 -5.70 -8.11
N LEU A 99 15.33 -4.80 -7.83
CA LEU A 99 15.60 -3.37 -7.64
C LEU A 99 16.63 -3.14 -6.53
N VAL A 100 16.43 -3.73 -5.37
CA VAL A 100 17.35 -3.55 -4.23
C VAL A 100 18.74 -4.05 -4.58
N LYS A 101 18.88 -5.18 -5.28
CA LYS A 101 20.18 -5.70 -5.72
C LYS A 101 20.87 -4.81 -6.75
N THR A 102 20.12 -4.15 -7.62
CA THR A 102 20.67 -3.19 -8.59
C THR A 102 21.27 -1.96 -7.89
N PHE A 103 20.60 -1.42 -6.87
CA PHE A 103 21.04 -0.19 -6.19
C PHE A 103 21.91 -0.43 -4.95
N ASN A 104 21.84 -1.61 -4.36
CA ASN A 104 22.66 -2.04 -3.23
C ASN A 104 23.18 -3.47 -3.45
N PRO A 105 24.23 -3.64 -4.29
CA PRO A 105 24.78 -4.96 -4.61
C PRO A 105 25.32 -5.71 -3.38
N ALA A 106 25.75 -4.99 -2.34
CA ALA A 106 26.26 -5.56 -1.10
C ALA A 106 25.17 -6.17 -0.21
N ALA A 107 23.89 -5.83 -0.43
CA ALA A 107 22.79 -6.43 0.33
C ALA A 107 22.70 -7.94 0.05
N GLU A 108 22.70 -8.74 1.10
CA GLU A 108 22.53 -10.19 1.00
C GLU A 108 21.13 -10.53 0.48
N THR A 109 21.06 -11.36 -0.56
CA THR A 109 19.77 -11.77 -1.16
C THR A 109 18.85 -12.41 -0.12
N ARG A 110 19.39 -13.25 0.77
CA ARG A 110 18.62 -13.89 1.84
C ARG A 110 17.97 -12.87 2.77
N PHE A 111 18.70 -11.82 3.13
CA PHE A 111 18.17 -10.75 3.96
C PHE A 111 17.05 -9.98 3.26
N VAL A 112 17.24 -9.58 1.99
CA VAL A 112 16.21 -8.85 1.22
C VAL A 112 14.95 -9.70 1.05
N THR A 113 15.09 -11.00 0.74
CA THR A 113 13.96 -11.94 0.70
C THR A 113 13.27 -12.05 2.05
N SER A 114 14.02 -12.05 3.16
CA SER A 114 13.44 -12.07 4.50
C SER A 114 12.61 -10.81 4.79
N CYS A 115 12.98 -9.65 4.23
CA CYS A 115 12.20 -8.42 4.36
C CYS A 115 10.91 -8.45 3.55
N THR A 116 10.90 -9.03 2.35
CA THR A 116 9.66 -9.18 1.57
C THR A 116 8.71 -10.19 2.19
N VAL A 117 9.24 -11.26 2.79
CA VAL A 117 8.45 -12.20 3.62
C VAL A 117 7.89 -11.49 4.84
N ALA A 118 8.69 -10.68 5.55
CA ALA A 118 8.23 -9.93 6.70
C ALA A 118 7.07 -8.98 6.35
N ALA A 119 7.04 -8.38 5.15
CA ALA A 119 5.90 -7.58 4.70
C ALA A 119 4.63 -8.41 4.55
N SER A 120 4.73 -9.64 4.03
CA SER A 120 3.60 -10.57 3.96
C SER A 120 3.13 -11.01 5.35
N THR A 121 4.07 -11.22 6.29
CA THR A 121 3.75 -11.52 7.69
C THR A 121 3.04 -10.34 8.34
N LEU A 122 3.47 -9.10 8.08
CA LEU A 122 2.83 -7.92 8.64
C LEU A 122 1.39 -7.73 8.14
N ILE A 123 1.10 -8.08 6.88
CA ILE A 123 -0.27 -8.17 6.35
C ILE A 123 -1.08 -9.23 7.11
N ALA A 124 -0.49 -10.39 7.43
CA ALA A 124 -1.16 -11.40 8.22
C ALA A 124 -1.48 -10.91 9.64
N LEU A 125 -0.53 -10.23 10.30
CA LEU A 125 -0.74 -9.64 11.63
C LEU A 125 -1.84 -8.56 11.62
N TRP A 126 -1.97 -7.79 10.53
CA TRP A 126 -3.06 -6.82 10.37
C TRP A 126 -4.45 -7.49 10.26
N ALA A 127 -4.52 -8.76 9.89
CA ALA A 127 -5.79 -9.48 9.87
C ALA A 127 -6.17 -10.08 11.23
N GLU A 128 -5.31 -10.00 12.25
CA GLU A 128 -5.57 -10.61 13.55
C GLU A 128 -6.45 -9.72 14.42
N ASP A 129 -7.48 -10.31 15.03
CA ASP A 129 -8.42 -9.59 15.90
C ASP A 129 -7.76 -9.13 17.22
N ASP A 130 -6.87 -9.95 17.76
CA ASP A 130 -6.12 -9.70 18.98
C ASP A 130 -4.80 -8.95 18.73
N ASP A 131 -4.24 -8.32 19.76
CA ASP A 131 -2.93 -7.67 19.66
C ASP A 131 -1.84 -8.71 19.32
N PRO A 132 -1.23 -8.65 18.13
CA PRO A 132 -0.29 -9.69 17.67
C PRO A 132 0.93 -9.80 18.58
N ARG A 133 1.28 -8.74 19.31
CA ARG A 133 2.40 -8.73 20.27
C ARG A 133 2.14 -9.59 21.49
N LYS A 134 0.87 -9.86 21.82
CA LYS A 134 0.47 -10.76 22.91
C LYS A 134 0.48 -12.22 22.46
N ILE A 135 0.07 -12.49 21.22
CA ILE A 135 0.01 -13.84 20.66
C ILE A 135 1.41 -14.33 20.29
N HIS A 136 2.15 -13.55 19.51
CA HIS A 136 3.40 -13.97 18.91
C HIS A 136 4.65 -13.46 19.63
N GLY A 137 4.46 -12.60 20.62
CA GLY A 137 5.53 -11.96 21.37
C GLY A 137 6.02 -10.65 20.74
N LYS A 138 6.43 -9.73 21.62
CA LYS A 138 6.86 -8.37 21.26
C LYS A 138 8.08 -8.35 20.35
N GLU A 139 9.07 -9.20 20.64
CA GLU A 139 10.34 -9.21 19.92
C GLU A 139 10.16 -9.67 18.46
N MET A 140 9.35 -10.71 18.23
CA MET A 140 9.04 -11.16 16.87
C MET A 140 8.36 -10.06 16.04
N CYS A 141 7.34 -9.41 16.63
CA CYS A 141 6.64 -8.31 15.97
C CYS A 141 7.57 -7.13 15.68
N ARG A 142 8.50 -6.83 16.60
CA ARG A 142 9.51 -5.78 16.41
C ARG A 142 10.44 -6.12 15.25
N ASP A 143 10.98 -7.34 15.21
CA ASP A 143 11.88 -7.80 14.15
C ASP A 143 11.21 -7.77 12.76
N ILE A 144 9.95 -8.22 12.67
CA ILE A 144 9.16 -8.14 11.44
C ILE A 144 9.02 -6.68 11.00
N ASN A 145 8.60 -5.81 11.92
CA ASN A 145 8.42 -4.40 11.63
C ASN A 145 9.73 -3.71 11.21
N GLU A 146 10.85 -4.02 11.85
CA GLU A 146 12.17 -3.47 11.51
C GLU A 146 12.62 -3.89 10.12
N ARG A 147 12.40 -5.16 9.73
CA ARG A 147 12.70 -5.65 8.37
C ARG A 147 11.87 -4.94 7.31
N VAL A 148 10.58 -4.74 7.56
CA VAL A 148 9.70 -3.99 6.65
C VAL A 148 10.12 -2.53 6.59
N ARG A 149 10.45 -1.91 7.72
CA ARG A 149 10.94 -0.53 7.80
C ARG A 149 12.23 -0.34 7.02
N TRP A 150 13.16 -1.28 7.12
CA TRP A 150 14.41 -1.25 6.36
C TRP A 150 14.13 -1.25 4.86
N LEU A 151 13.30 -2.20 4.39
CA LEU A 151 12.96 -2.31 2.98
C LEU A 151 12.27 -1.05 2.45
N ARG A 152 11.29 -0.53 3.21
CA ARG A 152 10.63 0.74 2.91
C ARG A 152 11.62 1.89 2.77
N SER A 153 12.59 1.99 3.68
CA SER A 153 13.58 3.07 3.72
C SER A 153 14.56 2.99 2.55
N VAL A 154 14.97 1.77 2.16
CA VAL A 154 15.80 1.54 0.97
C VAL A 154 15.04 1.94 -0.30
N CYS A 155 13.81 1.46 -0.48
CA CYS A 155 12.97 1.83 -1.63
C CYS A 155 12.72 3.34 -1.70
N HIS A 156 12.46 3.98 -0.56
CA HIS A 156 12.33 5.44 -0.48
C HIS A 156 13.59 6.16 -0.96
N SER A 157 14.76 5.72 -0.48
CA SER A 157 16.05 6.32 -0.83
C SER A 157 16.35 6.18 -2.33
N ILE A 158 16.07 5.00 -2.91
CA ILE A 158 16.20 4.75 -4.36
C ILE A 158 15.30 5.68 -5.17
N SER A 159 14.05 5.86 -4.74
CA SER A 159 13.09 6.78 -5.37
C SER A 159 13.61 8.23 -5.36
N LEU A 160 14.09 8.69 -4.21
CA LEU A 160 14.67 10.03 -4.08
C LEU A 160 15.90 10.21 -4.97
N GLN A 161 16.82 9.25 -4.96
CA GLN A 161 18.03 9.29 -5.79
C GLN A 161 17.70 9.34 -7.27
N THR A 162 16.72 8.55 -7.72
CA THR A 162 16.24 8.53 -9.10
C THR A 162 15.65 9.90 -9.48
N SER A 163 14.83 10.47 -8.61
CA SER A 163 14.23 11.80 -8.81
C SER A 163 15.26 12.92 -8.85
N ILE A 164 16.28 12.88 -7.99
CA ILE A 164 17.39 13.83 -7.99
C ILE A 164 18.19 13.72 -9.29
N THR A 165 18.53 12.50 -9.71
CA THR A 165 19.28 12.23 -10.95
C THR A 165 18.52 12.71 -12.18
N LYS A 166 17.22 12.41 -12.30
CA LYS A 166 16.35 12.91 -13.37
C LYS A 166 16.35 14.44 -13.43
N ARG A 167 16.12 15.12 -12.30
CA ARG A 167 16.15 16.59 -12.24
C ARG A 167 17.52 17.17 -12.60
N ALA A 168 18.60 16.53 -12.18
CA ALA A 168 19.95 16.96 -12.55
C ALA A 168 20.19 16.82 -14.05
N HIS A 169 19.75 15.73 -14.66
CA HIS A 169 19.85 15.51 -16.11
C HIS A 169 19.06 16.57 -16.89
N SER A 170 17.78 16.78 -16.56
CA SER A 170 16.95 17.80 -17.23
C SER A 170 17.47 19.23 -17.03
N ARG A 171 18.19 19.52 -15.93
CA ARG A 171 18.90 20.81 -15.79
C ARG A 171 20.08 20.91 -16.76
N ARG A 172 20.89 19.86 -16.90
CA ARG A 172 22.04 19.83 -17.83
C ARG A 172 21.58 19.99 -19.28
N GLU A 173 20.54 19.26 -19.69
CA GLU A 173 19.99 19.36 -21.05
C GLU A 173 19.50 20.78 -21.36
N ARG A 174 18.78 21.42 -20.43
CA ARG A 174 18.36 22.83 -20.58
C ARG A 174 19.54 23.79 -20.70
N VAL A 175 20.59 23.61 -19.89
CA VAL A 175 21.80 24.44 -19.99
C VAL A 175 22.48 24.26 -21.34
N ILE A 176 22.67 23.01 -21.80
CA ILE A 176 23.26 22.71 -23.12
C ILE A 176 22.43 23.33 -24.24
N SER A 177 21.10 23.18 -24.20
CA SER A 177 20.19 23.79 -25.17
C SER A 177 20.33 25.32 -25.19
N ASN A 178 20.38 25.95 -24.01
CA ASN A 178 20.54 27.40 -23.89
C ASN A 178 21.91 27.91 -24.36
N ILE A 179 22.97 27.11 -24.22
CA ILE A 179 24.29 27.46 -24.77
C ILE A 179 24.26 27.37 -26.28
N LYS A 180 23.69 26.30 -26.86
CA LYS A 180 23.58 26.13 -28.32
C LYS A 180 22.82 27.30 -28.96
N THR A 181 21.70 27.71 -28.37
CA THR A 181 20.90 28.83 -28.87
C THR A 181 21.59 30.19 -28.70
N LYS A 182 22.33 30.42 -27.60
CA LYS A 182 23.05 31.68 -27.37
C LYS A 182 24.33 31.84 -28.17
N VAL A 183 25.01 30.76 -28.51
CA VAL A 183 26.28 30.79 -29.25
C VAL A 183 26.04 30.84 -30.76
N GLY A 184 24.79 30.82 -31.23
CA GLY A 184 24.48 30.87 -32.66
C GLY A 184 25.06 29.66 -33.41
N VAL A 185 25.09 28.50 -32.77
CA VAL A 185 25.44 27.23 -33.43
C VAL A 185 24.17 26.62 -34.00
N ASP A 186 23.48 27.41 -34.82
CA ASP A 186 22.58 26.90 -35.84
C ASP A 186 23.39 26.91 -37.14
N ARG A 187 23.86 25.72 -37.53
CA ARG A 187 24.24 25.39 -38.90
C ARG A 187 23.43 24.18 -39.31
#